data_AF-A0A0K2RIZ7-F1
#
_entry.id   AF-A0A0K2RIZ7-F1
#
_cell.length_a   1.000
_cell.length_b   1.000
_cell.length_c   1.000
_cell.angle_alpha   90.00
_cell.angle_beta   90.00
_cell.angle_gamma   90.00
#
_symmetry.space_group_name_H-M   'P 1'
#
loop_
_entity.id
_entity.type
_entity.pdbx_description
1 polymer ?
#
loop_
_entity_poly.entity_id
_entity_poly.type
_entity_poly.pdbx_seq_one_letter_code
_entity_poly.pdbx_strand_id
1 'polypeptide(L)' 'MGIGRSIHTGQVSVADGTELAAQKLERLLTNDPGMGVIRHADAGYDRAIEVAHERGVRIPMEESK' A
#
# COMPACT_ATOMS: atom_id res chain seq x y z
N MET A 1 1.86 -12.91 -18.26
CA MET A 1 2.63 -13.93 -17.50
C MET A 1 2.02 -15.32 -17.78
N GLY A 2 2.78 -16.42 -17.57
CA GLY A 2 2.29 -17.80 -17.78
C GLY A 2 2.47 -18.66 -16.53
N ILE A 3 2.19 -19.97 -16.62
CA ILE A 3 2.26 -20.91 -15.49
C ILE A 3 3.65 -20.86 -14.83
N GLY A 4 3.68 -20.68 -13.50
CA GLY A 4 4.91 -20.68 -12.69
C GLY A 4 5.73 -19.39 -12.68
N ARG A 5 5.26 -18.29 -13.30
CA ARG A 5 6.06 -17.06 -13.47
C ARG A 5 5.59 -15.85 -12.67
N SER A 6 4.48 -15.94 -11.97
CA SER A 6 3.94 -14.81 -11.23
C SER A 6 3.04 -15.25 -10.09
N ILE A 7 3.12 -14.51 -9.00
CA ILE A 7 2.12 -14.49 -7.94
C ILE A 7 1.66 -13.04 -7.84
N HIS A 8 0.35 -12.83 -7.80
CA HIS A 8 -0.25 -11.52 -7.58
C HIS A 8 -1.44 -11.68 -6.65
N THR A 9 -1.81 -10.59 -5.99
CA THR A 9 -2.96 -10.51 -5.10
C THR A 9 -4.00 -9.57 -5.70
N GLY A 10 -5.27 -9.80 -5.34
CA GLY A 10 -6.38 -8.94 -5.69
C GLY A 10 -7.23 -8.66 -4.46
N GLN A 11 -7.79 -7.46 -4.39
CA GLN A 11 -8.63 -7.01 -3.29
C GLN A 11 -9.97 -6.51 -3.88
N VAL A 12 -11.11 -6.90 -3.28
CA VAL A 12 -12.41 -6.23 -3.47
C VAL A 12 -13.06 -5.91 -2.13
N SER A 13 -13.68 -4.74 -2.00
CA SER A 13 -14.54 -4.37 -0.85
C SER A 13 -15.78 -3.61 -1.33
N VAL A 14 -16.83 -3.63 -0.52
CA VAL A 14 -18.16 -3.09 -0.87
C VAL A 14 -18.44 -1.84 -0.03
N ALA A 15 -18.88 -0.78 -0.70
CA ALA A 15 -19.45 0.42 -0.10
C ALA A 15 -20.96 0.26 0.03
N ASP A 16 -21.44 -0.41 1.09
CA ASP A 16 -22.87 -0.67 1.32
C ASP A 16 -23.60 0.45 2.09
N GLY A 17 -22.90 1.55 2.39
CA GLY A 17 -23.44 2.71 3.12
C GLY A 17 -23.40 2.57 4.65
N THR A 18 -22.90 1.46 5.19
CA THR A 18 -22.75 1.29 6.65
C THR A 18 -21.49 2.00 7.18
N GLU A 19 -21.52 2.39 8.46
CA GLU A 19 -20.33 2.94 9.14
C GLU A 19 -19.16 1.94 9.15
N LEU A 20 -19.46 0.65 9.26
CA LEU A 20 -18.43 -0.39 9.21
C LEU A 20 -17.76 -0.45 7.84
N ALA A 21 -18.52 -0.33 6.74
CA ALA A 21 -17.95 -0.27 5.41
C ALA A 21 -17.07 0.98 5.23
N ALA A 22 -17.48 2.13 5.75
CA ALA A 22 -16.66 3.34 5.73
C ALA A 22 -15.29 3.13 6.42
N GLN A 23 -15.28 2.57 7.63
CA GLN A 23 -14.03 2.27 8.35
C GLN A 23 -13.14 1.26 7.62
N LYS A 24 -13.74 0.25 6.96
CA LYS A 24 -12.99 -0.73 6.16
C LYS A 24 -12.38 -0.09 4.93
N LEU A 25 -13.16 0.73 4.21
CA LEU A 25 -12.71 1.39 2.99
C LEU A 25 -11.61 2.39 3.25
N GLU A 26 -11.70 3.18 4.33
CA GLU A 26 -10.63 4.09 4.75
C GLU A 26 -9.30 3.34 4.90
N ARG A 27 -9.29 2.24 5.66
CA ARG A 27 -8.08 1.43 5.87
C ARG A 27 -7.60 0.77 4.59
N LEU A 28 -8.52 0.20 3.81
CA LEU A 28 -8.20 -0.55 2.59
C LEU A 28 -7.63 0.35 1.50
N LEU A 29 -8.30 1.47 1.22
CA LEU A 29 -7.89 2.41 0.18
C LEU A 29 -6.66 3.23 0.59
N THR A 30 -6.26 3.19 1.86
CA THR A 30 -4.97 3.72 2.32
C THR A 30 -3.88 2.64 2.23
N ASN A 31 -4.14 1.44 2.75
CA ASN A 31 -3.13 0.39 2.89
C ASN A 31 -2.76 -0.27 1.55
N ASP A 32 -3.72 -0.55 0.67
CA ASP A 32 -3.45 -1.23 -0.61
C ASP A 32 -2.49 -0.44 -1.52
N PRO A 33 -2.73 0.86 -1.83
CA PRO A 33 -1.74 1.66 -2.54
C PRO A 33 -0.49 1.93 -1.69
N GLY A 34 -0.62 2.03 -0.36
CA GLY A 34 0.49 2.16 0.57
C GLY A 34 1.51 1.02 0.43
N MET A 35 1.06 -0.21 0.23
CA MET A 35 1.94 -1.36 -0.03
C MET A 35 2.75 -1.21 -1.31
N GLY A 36 2.19 -0.57 -2.34
CA GLY A 36 2.92 -0.21 -3.56
C GLY A 36 4.06 0.77 -3.27
N VAL A 37 3.80 1.82 -2.48
CA VAL A 37 4.81 2.80 -2.07
C VAL A 37 5.90 2.11 -1.25
N ILE A 38 5.53 1.36 -0.20
CA ILE A 38 6.46 0.64 0.67
C ILE A 38 7.38 -0.27 -0.16
N ARG A 39 6.82 -1.06 -1.07
CA ARG A 39 7.57 -1.99 -1.92
C ARG A 39 8.59 -1.27 -2.80
N HIS A 40 8.24 -0.13 -3.39
CA HIS A 40 9.17 0.60 -4.27
C HIS A 40 10.20 1.39 -3.45
N ALA A 41 9.84 1.91 -2.29
CA ALA A 41 10.79 2.54 -1.37
C ALA A 41 11.84 1.53 -0.91
N ASP A 42 11.43 0.32 -0.49
CA ASP A 42 12.32 -0.78 -0.11
C ASP A 42 13.26 -1.19 -1.27
N ALA A 43 12.78 -1.14 -2.51
CA ALA A 43 13.60 -1.39 -3.70
C ALA A 43 14.55 -0.22 -4.06
N GLY A 44 14.54 0.89 -3.32
CA GLY A 44 15.46 2.02 -3.48
C GLY A 44 15.02 3.07 -4.50
N TYR A 45 13.73 3.17 -4.84
CA TYR A 45 13.25 4.20 -5.76
C TYR A 45 13.04 5.53 -5.02
N ASP A 46 13.85 6.55 -5.36
CA ASP A 46 13.80 7.89 -4.73
C ASP A 46 12.39 8.49 -4.72
N ARG A 47 11.67 8.38 -5.85
CA ARG A 47 10.31 8.91 -5.95
C ARG A 47 9.34 8.24 -4.96
N ALA A 48 9.53 6.96 -4.66
CA ALA A 48 8.68 6.27 -3.70
C ALA A 48 8.99 6.69 -2.25
N ILE A 49 10.27 6.96 -1.94
CA ILE A 49 10.70 7.52 -0.65
C ILE A 49 10.11 8.92 -0.46
N GLU A 50 10.20 9.79 -1.47
CA GLU A 50 9.55 11.11 -1.46
C GLU A 50 8.05 11.00 -1.17
N VAL A 51 7.34 10.13 -1.91
CA VAL A 51 5.91 9.91 -1.71
C VAL A 51 5.61 9.38 -0.31
N ALA A 52 6.46 8.51 0.24
CA ALA A 52 6.30 8.00 1.59
C ALA A 52 6.35 9.13 2.63
N HIS A 53 7.32 10.06 2.50
CA HIS A 53 7.41 11.24 3.35
C HIS A 53 6.23 12.21 3.13
N GLU A 54 5.88 12.53 1.89
CA GLU A 54 4.78 13.45 1.54
C GLU A 54 3.43 12.98 2.10
N ARG A 55 3.19 11.66 2.12
CA ARG A 55 1.91 11.05 2.50
C ARG A 55 1.90 10.42 3.90
N GLY A 56 3.01 10.48 4.63
CA GLY A 56 3.14 9.93 5.98
C GLY A 56 3.10 8.39 6.01
N VAL A 57 3.57 7.71 4.96
CA VAL A 57 3.71 6.25 4.96
C VAL A 57 4.93 5.88 5.81
N ARG A 58 4.71 5.10 6.86
CA ARG A 58 5.77 4.69 7.79
C ARG A 58 6.66 3.61 7.17
N ILE A 59 7.98 3.87 7.06
CA ILE A 59 8.99 2.92 6.59
C ILE A 59 9.98 2.60 7.73
N PRO A 60 9.80 1.48 8.48
CA PRO A 60 10.61 1.21 9.67
C PRO A 60 12.12 1.12 9.43
N MET A 61 12.54 0.67 8.24
CA MET A 61 13.95 0.53 7.90
C MET A 61 14.68 1.87 7.73
N GLU A 62 13.95 2.97 7.55
CA GLU A 62 14.52 4.32 7.53
C GLU A 62 14.61 4.94 8.93
N GLU A 63 13.77 4.51 9.87
CA GLU A 63 13.77 5.02 11.26
C GLU A 63 15.02 4.58 12.04
N SER A 64 15.69 3.51 11.58
CA SER A 64 16.89 2.95 12.23
C SER A 64 18.21 3.35 11.55
N LYS A 65 18.17 4.25 10.56
CA LYS A 65 19.36 4.80 9.89
C LYS A 65 19.95 6.00 10.62
#